data_AF-A0A7W5Z1Q2-F1
#
_entry.id   AF-A0A7W5Z1Q2-F1
#
_cell.length_a   1.000
_cell.length_b   1.000
_cell.length_c   1.000
_cell.angle_alpha   90.00
_cell.angle_beta   90.00
_cell.angle_gamma   90.00
#
_symmetry.space_group_name_H-M   'P 1'
#
loop_
_entity.id
_entity.type
_entity.pdbx_description
1 polymer ?
#
loop_
_entity_poly.entity_id
_entity_poly.type
_entity_poly.pdbx_seq_one_letter_code
_entity_poly.pdbx_strand_id
1 'polypeptide(L)'
;MKLSSTIRAILPSTLNVFHSRQAAAMAMAAGAALGLAACNTSQNAPIQAADGTVYAAPLDKAALSKHACGAPIIAYRNLIDRDVRTGFLSQSVYDRIAPQIASSAATCTAGNSGAAIASLNATKRQFGYPT
;
A
#
# COMPACT_ATOMS: atom_id res chain seq x y z
N MET A 1 -19.91 -34.12 41.58
CA MET A 1 -19.00 -35.17 42.11
C MET A 1 -18.04 -35.53 40.98
N LYS A 2 -16.75 -35.13 41.06
CA LYS A 2 -15.60 -35.98 41.50
C LYS A 2 -15.20 -36.97 40.39
N LEU A 3 -13.98 -37.16 39.84
CA LEU A 3 -12.55 -36.82 40.02
C LEU A 3 -11.90 -36.98 38.61
N SER A 4 -10.93 -36.18 38.16
CA SER A 4 -9.48 -36.19 38.47
C SER A 4 -8.61 -37.26 37.75
N SER A 5 -7.54 -36.77 37.09
CA SER A 5 -6.19 -37.36 36.91
C SER A 5 -6.00 -38.54 35.94
N THR A 6 -5.02 -38.51 35.01
CA THR A 6 -3.64 -39.06 35.18
C THR A 6 -2.88 -38.75 33.86
N ILE A 7 -1.85 -37.90 33.70
CA ILE A 7 -0.43 -37.83 34.15
C ILE A 7 0.46 -39.05 33.81
N ARG A 8 1.57 -38.75 33.09
CA ARG A 8 2.82 -39.53 32.85
C ARG A 8 2.73 -40.67 31.84
N ALA A 9 3.72 -40.97 31.00
CA ALA A 9 5.06 -40.47 30.69
C ALA A 9 5.43 -41.13 29.33
N ILE A 10 6.46 -40.74 28.58
CA ILE A 10 7.83 -41.29 28.67
C ILE A 10 8.59 -40.69 27.48
N LEU A 11 9.64 -39.93 27.76
CA LEU A 11 10.71 -39.61 26.82
C LEU A 11 11.60 -40.86 26.64
N PRO A 12 12.14 -41.09 25.45
CA PRO A 12 13.53 -41.53 25.32
C PRO A 12 14.29 -40.51 24.43
N SER A 13 15.28 -39.78 24.94
CA SER A 13 16.63 -40.24 25.34
C SER A 13 17.52 -40.71 24.18
N THR A 14 17.58 -39.98 23.07
CA THR A 14 18.68 -40.09 22.08
C THR A 14 19.00 -38.75 21.38
N LEU A 15 18.73 -37.62 22.04
CA LEU A 15 19.23 -36.32 21.57
C LEU A 15 20.76 -36.32 21.59
N ASN A 16 21.33 -36.30 20.38
CA ASN A 16 22.31 -35.29 20.02
C ASN A 16 23.72 -35.36 20.65
N VAL A 17 24.23 -36.54 20.99
CA VAL A 17 25.67 -36.74 21.28
C VAL A 17 26.57 -36.29 20.11
N PHE A 18 26.04 -36.22 18.88
CA PHE A 18 26.76 -35.70 17.70
C PHE A 18 26.93 -34.17 17.65
N HIS A 19 26.24 -33.38 18.47
CA HIS A 19 26.32 -31.92 18.43
C HIS A 19 27.56 -31.35 19.15
N SER A 20 28.26 -32.14 19.97
CA SER A 20 29.23 -31.61 20.94
C SER A 20 30.64 -31.33 20.38
N ARG A 21 30.92 -31.62 19.10
CA ARG A 21 32.24 -31.36 18.49
C ARG A 21 32.25 -30.37 17.34
N GLN A 22 31.09 -29.95 16.83
CA GLN A 22 31.00 -29.07 15.66
C GLN A 22 30.58 -27.63 16.00
N ALA A 23 30.35 -27.33 17.28
CA ALA A 23 29.80 -26.04 17.73
C ALA A 23 30.82 -24.89 17.82
N ALA A 24 32.14 -25.17 17.85
CA ALA A 24 33.13 -24.12 18.10
C ALA A 24 33.68 -23.43 16.83
N ALA A 25 33.72 -24.13 15.69
CA ALA A 25 34.39 -23.61 14.49
C ALA A 25 33.45 -22.84 13.53
N MET A 26 32.14 -23.04 13.64
CA MET A 26 31.15 -22.49 12.69
C MET A 26 30.37 -21.28 13.23
N ALA A 27 30.69 -20.81 14.43
CA ALA A 27 30.02 -19.64 15.03
C ALA A 27 30.68 -18.30 14.66
N MET A 28 31.95 -18.30 14.23
CA MET A 28 32.70 -17.05 14.00
C MET A 28 32.60 -16.50 12.57
N ALA A 29 32.20 -17.32 11.59
CA ALA A 29 32.05 -16.90 10.20
C ALA A 29 30.63 -16.41 9.85
N ALA A 30 29.60 -16.82 10.61
CA ALA A 30 28.21 -16.43 10.34
C ALA A 30 27.87 -15.01 10.81
N GLY A 31 28.58 -14.47 11.80
CA GLY A 31 28.31 -13.13 12.35
C GLY A 31 28.64 -11.98 11.38
N ALA A 32 29.63 -12.15 10.50
CA ALA A 32 30.08 -11.10 9.59
C ALA A 32 29.13 -10.89 8.39
N ALA A 33 28.32 -11.90 8.03
CA ALA A 33 27.39 -11.80 6.89
C ALA A 33 26.07 -11.08 7.23
N LEU A 34 25.67 -11.03 8.50
CA LEU A 34 24.45 -10.33 8.95
C LEU A 34 24.63 -8.81 9.08
N GLY A 35 25.87 -8.31 9.16
CA GLY A 35 26.14 -6.87 9.32
C GLY A 35 25.91 -6.04 8.06
N LEU A 36 26.13 -6.59 6.87
CA LEU A 36 26.01 -5.84 5.60
C LEU A 36 24.57 -5.62 5.14
N ALA A 37 23.60 -6.45 5.57
CA ALA A 37 22.21 -6.31 5.15
C ALA A 37 21.44 -5.21 5.92
N ALA A 38 21.99 -4.69 7.03
CA ALA A 38 21.30 -3.73 7.89
C ALA A 38 21.40 -2.27 7.40
N CYS A 39 22.39 -1.92 6.58
CA CYS A 39 22.60 -0.53 6.15
C CYS A 39 21.73 -0.08 4.97
N ASN A 40 20.84 -0.92 4.44
CA ASN A 40 19.95 -0.55 3.33
C ASN A 40 18.47 -0.42 3.76
N THR A 41 18.21 -0.30 5.08
CA THR A 41 16.86 0.03 5.55
C THR A 41 16.61 1.52 5.30
N SER A 42 16.08 1.85 4.12
CA SER A 42 15.44 3.14 3.90
C SER A 42 14.18 3.16 4.76
N GLN A 43 14.30 3.75 5.95
CA GLN A 43 13.19 3.94 6.87
C GLN A 43 12.30 5.04 6.29
N ASN A 44 11.42 4.68 5.35
CA ASN A 44 10.38 5.56 4.82
C ASN A 44 9.29 5.69 5.89
N ALA A 45 9.53 6.53 6.90
CA ALA A 45 8.48 6.88 7.86
C ALA A 45 7.37 7.62 7.11
N PRO A 46 6.08 7.26 7.30
CA PRO A 46 5.00 8.01 6.69
C PRO A 46 5.01 9.43 7.26
N ILE A 47 5.28 10.41 6.41
CA ILE A 47 5.13 11.82 6.74
C ILE A 47 3.63 12.05 6.96
N GLN A 48 3.23 12.27 8.21
CA GLN A 48 1.87 12.66 8.55
C GLN A 48 1.75 14.17 8.27
N ALA A 49 1.15 14.52 7.13
CA ALA A 49 0.92 15.90 6.77
C ALA A 49 -0.13 16.54 7.71
N ALA A 50 0.09 17.81 8.07
CA ALA A 50 -0.82 18.60 8.88
C ALA A 50 -2.16 18.82 8.17
N ASP A 51 -3.25 18.65 8.92
CA ASP A 51 -4.64 18.72 8.46
C ASP A 51 -5.10 20.19 8.33
N GLY A 52 -5.11 20.67 7.09
CA GLY A 52 -5.72 21.94 6.68
C GLY A 52 -6.12 21.95 5.20
N THR A 53 -6.07 20.79 4.54
CA THR A 53 -6.39 20.61 3.12
C THR A 53 -7.89 20.28 2.99
N VAL A 54 -8.60 21.06 2.19
CA VAL A 54 -10.03 20.81 1.90
C VAL A 54 -10.12 19.87 0.71
N TYR A 55 -10.67 18.67 0.92
CA TYR A 55 -10.79 17.67 -0.13
C TYR A 55 -12.15 17.73 -0.82
N ALA A 56 -12.16 17.34 -2.10
CA ALA A 56 -13.41 17.15 -2.81
C ALA A 56 -14.16 15.94 -2.24
N ALA A 57 -15.48 15.91 -2.47
CA ALA A 57 -16.31 14.78 -2.07
C ALA A 57 -15.73 13.45 -2.59
N PRO A 58 -15.74 12.38 -1.78
CA PRO A 58 -15.26 11.07 -2.20
C PRO A 58 -16.02 10.57 -3.43
N LEU A 59 -15.31 9.91 -4.35
CA LEU A 59 -15.94 9.20 -5.47
C LEU A 59 -16.70 7.98 -4.95
N ASP A 60 -17.83 7.64 -5.58
CA ASP A 60 -18.50 6.36 -5.37
C ASP A 60 -17.70 5.22 -6.03
N LYS A 61 -16.76 4.67 -5.25
CA LYS A 61 -15.88 3.58 -5.69
C LYS A 61 -16.67 2.30 -5.97
N ALA A 62 -17.79 2.07 -5.30
CA ALA A 62 -18.61 0.88 -5.47
C ALA A 62 -19.44 0.93 -6.77
N ALA A 63 -19.89 2.12 -7.16
CA ALA A 63 -20.46 2.32 -8.50
C ALA A 63 -19.37 2.16 -9.57
N LEU A 64 -18.26 2.88 -9.44
CA LEU A 64 -17.18 2.87 -10.43
C LEU A 64 -16.57 1.48 -10.66
N SER A 65 -16.41 0.66 -9.62
CA SER A 65 -15.83 -0.68 -9.73
C SER A 65 -16.62 -1.63 -10.63
N LYS A 66 -17.88 -1.31 -10.94
CA LYS A 66 -18.74 -2.07 -11.88
C LYS A 66 -18.44 -1.76 -13.35
N HIS A 67 -17.59 -0.77 -13.64
CA HIS A 67 -17.27 -0.32 -14.99
C HIS A 67 -15.78 -0.46 -15.29
N ALA A 68 -15.43 -0.81 -16.54
CA ALA A 68 -14.04 -0.95 -16.98
C ALA A 68 -13.23 0.34 -16.84
N CYS A 69 -13.88 1.50 -16.93
CA CYS A 69 -13.26 2.82 -16.72
C CYS A 69 -13.03 3.18 -15.25
N GLY A 70 -13.58 2.43 -14.29
CA GLY A 70 -13.57 2.82 -12.88
C GLY A 70 -12.20 2.78 -12.22
N ALA A 71 -11.46 1.69 -12.40
CA ALA A 71 -10.14 1.50 -11.80
C ALA A 71 -9.14 2.64 -12.09
N PRO A 72 -8.92 3.09 -13.35
CA PRO A 72 -7.99 4.19 -13.62
C PRO A 72 -8.47 5.54 -13.06
N ILE A 73 -9.78 5.81 -13.03
CA ILE A 73 -10.35 7.03 -12.43
C ILE A 73 -10.10 7.04 -10.92
N ILE A 74 -10.36 5.93 -10.24
CA ILE A 74 -10.11 5.77 -8.80
C ILE A 74 -8.62 5.93 -8.50
N ALA A 75 -7.76 5.30 -9.29
CA ALA A 75 -6.31 5.38 -9.12
C ALA A 75 -5.81 6.83 -9.25
N TYR A 76 -6.26 7.57 -10.27
CA TYR A 76 -5.84 8.94 -10.47
C TYR A 76 -6.38 9.89 -9.39
N ARG A 77 -7.62 9.68 -8.92
CA ARG A 77 -8.14 10.41 -7.75
C ARG A 77 -7.27 10.20 -6.51
N ASN A 78 -6.99 8.94 -6.17
CA ASN A 78 -6.19 8.62 -4.99
C ASN A 78 -4.77 9.21 -5.09
N LEU A 79 -4.21 9.27 -6.31
CA LEU A 79 -2.93 9.89 -6.59
C LEU A 79 -2.95 11.38 -6.24
N ILE A 80 -3.88 12.15 -6.79
CA ILE A 80 -3.95 13.60 -6.53
C ILE A 80 -4.33 13.93 -5.08
N ASP A 81 -5.18 13.12 -4.45
CA ASP A 81 -5.55 13.27 -3.03
C ASP A 81 -4.33 13.04 -2.14
N ARG A 82 -3.43 12.12 -2.52
CA ARG A 82 -2.17 11.94 -1.82
C ARG A 82 -1.22 13.11 -2.09
N ASP A 83 -1.08 13.52 -3.34
CA ASP A 83 -0.14 14.59 -3.71
C ASP A 83 -0.50 15.91 -3.03
N VAL A 84 -1.80 16.25 -2.93
CA VAL A 84 -2.22 17.47 -2.20
C VAL A 84 -1.99 17.31 -0.70
N ARG A 85 -2.26 16.11 -0.16
CA ARG A 85 -2.01 15.82 1.26
C ARG A 85 -0.54 15.96 1.61
N THR A 86 0.37 15.45 0.79
CA THR A 86 1.81 15.47 1.07
C THR A 86 2.51 16.73 0.58
N GLY A 87 1.77 17.70 0.01
CA GLY A 87 2.33 18.96 -0.50
C GLY A 87 3.05 18.87 -1.85
N PHE A 88 2.96 17.75 -2.57
CA PHE A 88 3.44 17.64 -3.96
C PHE A 88 2.51 18.35 -4.97
N LEU A 89 1.27 18.58 -4.58
CA LEU A 89 0.27 19.32 -5.35
C LEU A 89 -0.26 20.48 -4.51
N SER A 90 -0.37 21.68 -5.08
CA SER A 90 -1.01 22.79 -4.37
C SER A 90 -2.52 22.59 -4.30
N GLN A 91 -3.15 23.12 -3.25
CA GLN A 91 -4.61 23.10 -3.10
C GLN A 91 -5.31 23.73 -4.31
N SER A 92 -4.80 24.85 -4.82
CA SER A 92 -5.38 25.54 -5.99
C SER A 92 -5.36 24.71 -7.27
N VAL A 93 -4.36 23.83 -7.45
CA VAL A 93 -4.32 22.91 -8.59
C VAL A 93 -5.25 21.72 -8.32
N TYR A 94 -5.25 21.18 -7.11
CA TYR A 94 -6.18 20.13 -6.70
C TYR A 94 -7.64 20.52 -6.97
N ASP A 95 -8.05 21.74 -6.57
CA ASP A 95 -9.40 22.27 -6.75
C ASP A 95 -9.82 22.35 -8.22
N ARG A 96 -8.85 22.46 -9.14
CA ARG A 96 -9.10 22.46 -10.59
C ARG A 96 -9.14 21.06 -11.19
N ILE A 97 -8.36 20.11 -10.66
CA ILE A 97 -8.31 18.73 -11.17
C ILE A 97 -9.51 17.92 -10.66
N ALA A 98 -9.83 18.03 -9.37
CA ALA A 98 -10.83 17.21 -8.71
C ALA A 98 -12.22 17.23 -9.40
N PRO A 99 -12.78 18.38 -9.83
CA PRO A 99 -14.05 18.39 -10.55
C PRO A 99 -13.99 17.67 -11.91
N GLN A 100 -12.85 17.74 -12.62
CA GLN A 100 -12.68 17.10 -13.94
C GLN A 100 -12.64 15.57 -13.80
N ILE A 101 -12.01 15.05 -12.74
CA ILE A 101 -12.05 13.62 -12.42
C ILE A 101 -13.47 13.19 -12.04
N ALA A 102 -14.21 14.01 -11.26
CA ALA A 102 -15.59 13.70 -10.90
C ALA A 102 -16.51 13.66 -12.13
N SER A 103 -16.33 14.56 -13.09
CA SER A 103 -17.04 14.51 -14.38
C SER A 103 -16.72 13.23 -15.14
N SER A 104 -15.45 12.82 -15.17
CA SER A 104 -15.03 11.57 -15.82
C SER A 104 -15.64 10.34 -15.13
N ALA A 105 -15.75 10.37 -13.80
CA ALA A 105 -16.43 9.34 -13.01
C ALA A 105 -17.93 9.25 -13.35
N ALA A 106 -18.63 10.39 -13.43
CA ALA A 106 -20.04 10.43 -13.80
C ALA A 106 -20.29 9.85 -15.20
N THR A 107 -19.46 10.22 -16.19
CA THR A 107 -19.50 9.66 -17.55
C THR A 107 -19.26 8.16 -17.55
N CYS A 108 -18.34 7.68 -16.70
CA CYS A 108 -18.06 6.26 -16.53
C CYS A 108 -19.28 5.50 -15.99
N THR A 109 -19.91 6.00 -14.92
CA THR A 109 -21.10 5.39 -14.32
C THR A 109 -22.34 5.48 -15.20
N ALA A 110 -22.37 6.44 -16.14
CA ALA A 110 -23.40 6.53 -17.18
C ALA A 110 -23.23 5.48 -18.30
N GLY A 111 -22.20 4.63 -18.23
CA GLY A 111 -21.95 3.55 -19.20
C GLY A 111 -21.04 3.95 -20.36
N ASN A 112 -20.60 5.21 -20.46
CA ASN A 112 -19.73 5.67 -21.54
C ASN A 112 -18.24 5.58 -21.17
N SER A 113 -17.73 4.34 -21.13
CA SER A 113 -16.35 4.07 -20.69
C SER A 113 -15.29 4.74 -21.57
N GLY A 114 -15.50 4.76 -22.90
CA GLY A 114 -14.54 5.35 -23.84
C GLY A 114 -14.39 6.86 -23.65
N ALA A 115 -15.51 7.59 -23.55
CA ALA A 115 -15.48 9.02 -23.30
C ALA A 115 -14.89 9.36 -21.92
N ALA A 116 -15.20 8.55 -20.89
CA ALA A 116 -14.66 8.73 -19.56
C ALA A 116 -13.12 8.63 -19.53
N ILE A 117 -12.55 7.62 -20.21
CA ILE A 117 -11.09 7.45 -20.29
C ILE A 117 -10.44 8.54 -21.13
N ALA A 118 -11.05 8.93 -22.26
CA ALA A 118 -10.54 10.04 -23.08
C ALA A 118 -10.49 11.35 -22.28
N SER A 119 -11.56 11.65 -21.53
CA SER A 119 -11.65 12.80 -20.63
C SER A 119 -10.62 12.74 -19.50
N LEU A 120 -10.45 11.58 -18.86
CA LEU A 120 -9.44 11.37 -17.82
C LEU A 120 -8.03 11.62 -18.37
N ASN A 121 -7.72 11.10 -19.55
CA ASN A 121 -6.42 11.27 -20.19
C ASN A 121 -6.16 12.73 -20.61
N ALA A 122 -7.18 13.44 -21.10
CA ALA A 122 -7.09 14.86 -21.37
C ALA A 122 -6.78 15.66 -20.09
N THR A 123 -7.46 15.34 -18.99
CA THR A 123 -7.20 15.92 -17.67
C THR A 123 -5.75 15.66 -17.26
N LYS A 124 -5.28 14.41 -17.33
CA LYS A 124 -3.90 14.04 -16.98
C LYS A 124 -2.88 14.87 -17.77
N ARG A 125 -3.05 14.98 -19.10
CA ARG A 125 -2.15 15.79 -19.97
C ARG A 125 -2.15 17.26 -19.59
N GLN A 126 -3.32 17.84 -19.31
CA GLN A 126 -3.44 19.25 -18.93
C GLN A 126 -2.63 19.60 -17.67
N PHE A 127 -2.47 18.66 -16.75
CA PHE A 127 -1.75 18.86 -15.49
C PHE A 127 -0.39 18.13 -15.43
N GLY A 128 0.12 17.65 -16.58
CA GLY A 128 1.46 17.07 -16.66
C GLY A 128 1.60 15.63 -16.16
N TYR A 129 0.50 14.89 -16.01
CA TYR A 129 0.50 13.47 -15.65
C TYR A 129 0.56 12.57 -16.89
N PRO A 130 1.33 11.45 -16.84
CA PRO A 130 1.48 10.53 -17.99
C PRO A 130 0.18 9.76 -18.27
N THR A 131 -0.21 9.65 -19.55
CA THR A 131 -1.45 8.95 -19.96
C THR A 131 -1.28 7.48 -20.23
#